data_AF-A0A533SHX6-F1
#
_entry.id   AF-A0A533SHX6-F1
#
_cell.length_a   1.000
_cell.length_b   1.000
_cell.length_c   1.000
_cell.angle_alpha   90.00
_cell.angle_beta   90.00
_cell.angle_gamma   90.00
#
_symmetry.space_group_name_H-M   'P 1'
#
loop_
_entity.id
_entity.type
_entity.pdbx_description
1 polymer ?
#
loop_
_entity_poly.entity_id
_entity_poly.type
_entity_poly.pdbx_seq_one_letter_code
_entity_poly.pdbx_strand_id
1 'polypeptide(L)'
;MKQFWVEGLVQPRGRGKKPAPVEPFSHAYWAETAAEALRSAEGDLKGGGWVEGPRVSLTSEAERMRAMGAPELPGMPAPKKTGKKQ
;
A
#
# COMPACT_ATOMS: atom_id res chain seq x y z
N MET A 1 12.12 0.47 10.11
CA MET A 1 10.94 1.06 9.45
C MET A 1 11.02 0.88 7.95
N LYS A 2 9.95 0.40 7.34
CA LYS A 2 9.79 0.23 5.89
C LYS A 2 8.64 1.11 5.41
N GLN A 3 8.65 1.47 4.13
CA GLN A 3 7.53 2.19 3.53
C GLN A 3 6.54 1.19 2.96
N PHE A 4 5.27 1.35 3.33
CA PHE A 4 4.15 0.56 2.83
C PHE A 4 3.20 1.49 2.07
N TRP A 5 2.77 1.08 0.90
CA TRP A 5 1.68 1.75 0.19
C TRP A 5 0.37 1.06 0.52
N VAL A 6 -0.62 1.85 0.92
CA VAL A 6 -1.99 1.39 1.11
C VAL A 6 -2.82 2.04 0.02
N GLU A 7 -3.36 1.20 -0.85
CA GLU A 7 -4.12 1.61 -2.03
C GLU A 7 -5.50 0.95 -2.02
N GLY A 8 -6.54 1.65 -2.44
CA GLY A 8 -7.87 1.08 -2.56
C GLY A 8 -8.94 2.13 -2.82
N LEU A 9 -10.19 1.69 -2.82
CA LEU A 9 -11.34 2.57 -2.95
C LEU A 9 -11.96 2.81 -1.58
N VAL A 10 -12.16 4.08 -1.23
CA VAL A 10 -12.76 4.47 0.05
C VAL A 10 -14.06 5.22 -0.22
N GLN A 11 -15.04 4.98 0.63
CA GLN A 11 -16.25 5.78 0.68
C GLN A 11 -16.14 6.69 1.91
N PRO A 12 -15.93 8.00 1.72
CA PRO A 12 -15.91 8.95 2.83
C PRO A 12 -17.23 8.92 3.59
N ARG A 13 -17.20 9.33 4.85
CA ARG A 13 -18.44 9.55 5.60
C ARG A 13 -19.21 10.70 4.96
N GLY A 14 -20.33 10.37 4.31
CA GLY A 14 -21.22 11.37 3.71
C GLY A 14 -21.66 12.43 4.74
N ARG A 15 -21.72 13.70 4.32
CA ARG A 15 -22.36 14.76 5.11
C ARG A 15 -23.87 14.71 4.88
N GLY A 16 -24.62 14.32 5.92
CA GLY A 16 -26.08 14.27 5.88
C GLY A 16 -26.65 12.95 5.30
N LYS A 17 -27.77 13.02 4.57
CA LYS A 17 -28.48 11.86 4.01
C LYS A 17 -27.92 11.32 2.68
N LYS A 18 -26.89 11.95 2.11
CA LYS A 18 -26.34 11.55 0.81
C LYS A 18 -25.07 10.71 0.99
N PRO A 19 -24.97 9.53 0.35
CA PRO A 19 -23.72 8.79 0.32
C PRO A 19 -22.65 9.63 -0.37
N ALA A 20 -21.44 9.62 0.19
CA ALA A 20 -20.30 10.26 -0.47
C ALA A 20 -19.91 9.46 -1.72
N PRO A 21 -19.40 10.13 -2.76
CA PRO A 21 -18.81 9.43 -3.89
C PRO A 21 -17.62 8.59 -3.41
N VAL A 22 -17.41 7.45 -4.07
CA VAL A 22 -16.24 6.60 -3.84
C VAL A 22 -15.01 7.31 -4.41
N GLU A 23 -13.95 7.37 -3.62
CA GLU A 23 -12.70 8.06 -3.98
C GLU A 23 -11.52 7.06 -3.95
N PRO A 24 -10.54 7.21 -4.86
CA PRO A 24 -9.31 6.45 -4.79
C PRO A 24 -8.46 6.94 -3.63
N PHE A 25 -8.01 6.02 -2.80
CA PHE A 25 -7.09 6.23 -1.71
C PHE A 25 -5.75 5.60 -2.09
N SER A 26 -4.68 6.38 -2.04
CA SER A 26 -3.31 5.89 -2.19
C SER A 26 -2.41 6.72 -1.29
N HIS A 27 -1.88 6.08 -0.24
CA HIS A 27 -1.01 6.77 0.70
C HIS A 27 0.13 5.86 1.16
N ALA A 28 1.27 6.50 1.44
CA ALA A 28 2.47 5.81 1.87
C ALA A 28 2.66 6.00 3.38
N TYR A 29 2.75 4.89 4.10
CA TYR A 29 2.95 4.85 5.54
C TYR A 29 4.32 4.26 5.87
N TRP A 30 5.03 4.92 6.77
CA TRP A 30 6.23 4.37 7.38
C TRP A 30 5.81 3.53 8.58
N ALA A 31 6.08 2.22 8.51
CA ALA A 31 5.68 1.28 9.55
C ALA A 31 6.70 0.14 9.69
N GLU A 32 6.65 -0.61 10.78
CA GLU A 32 7.42 -1.86 10.91
C GLU A 32 6.74 -3.03 10.19
N THR A 33 5.40 -3.00 10.08
CA THR A 33 4.59 -4.09 9.51
C THR A 33 3.46 -3.57 8.62
N ALA A 34 2.98 -4.40 7.69
CA ALA A 34 1.84 -4.08 6.82
C ALA A 34 0.56 -3.80 7.63
N ALA A 35 0.34 -4.53 8.73
CA ALA A 35 -0.81 -4.33 9.61
C ALA A 35 -0.78 -2.97 10.33
N GLU A 36 0.42 -2.46 10.65
CA GLU A 36 0.58 -1.15 11.24
C GLU A 36 0.32 -0.03 10.23
N ALA A 37 0.81 -0.17 8.99
CA ALA A 37 0.47 0.74 7.90
C ALA A 37 -1.05 0.77 7.61
N LEU A 38 -1.71 -0.38 7.62
CA LEU A 38 -3.16 -0.49 7.41
C LEU A 38 -3.93 0.22 8.54
N ARG A 39 -3.55 0.02 9.80
CA ARG A 39 -4.18 0.72 10.94
C ARG A 39 -4.03 2.23 10.84
N SER A 40 -2.87 2.73 10.40
CA SER A 40 -2.66 4.16 10.15
C SER A 40 -3.57 4.66 9.03
N ALA A 41 -3.71 3.90 7.94
CA ALA A 41 -4.62 4.22 6.85
C ALA A 41 -6.09 4.25 7.30
N GLU A 42 -6.53 3.28 8.11
CA GLU A 42 -7.88 3.25 8.68
C GLU A 42 -8.17 4.47 9.57
N GLY A 43 -7.18 4.93 10.33
CA GLY A 43 -7.28 6.16 11.12
C GLY A 43 -7.50 7.41 10.26
N ASP A 44 -6.85 7.48 9.10
CA ASP A 44 -6.97 8.62 8.17
C ASP A 44 -8.34 8.68 7.48
N LEU A 45 -9.07 7.56 7.40
CA LEU A 45 -10.41 7.54 6.81
C LEU A 45 -11.44 8.37 7.59
N LYS A 46 -11.16 8.76 8.86
CA LYS A 46 -11.99 9.68 9.66
C LYS A 46 -13.50 9.32 9.65
N GLY A 47 -13.80 8.03 9.69
CA GLY A 47 -15.16 7.48 9.68
C GLY A 47 -15.71 7.12 8.30
N GLY A 48 -14.93 7.28 7.23
CA GLY A 48 -15.14 6.60 5.95
C GLY A 48 -14.76 5.12 6.02
N GLY A 49 -15.25 4.33 5.07
CA GLY A 49 -15.00 2.89 5.00
C GLY A 49 -14.35 2.50 3.68
N TRP A 50 -13.64 1.38 3.69
CA TRP A 50 -13.17 0.74 2.48
C TRP A 50 -14.35 0.15 1.70
N VAL A 51 -14.44 0.46 0.41
CA VAL A 51 -15.45 -0.13 -0.49
C VAL A 51 -15.04 -1.57 -0.85
N GLU A 52 -13.76 -1.76 -1.10
CA GLU A 52 -13.10 -3.06 -1.30
C GLU A 52 -11.87 -3.13 -0.40
N GLY A 53 -11.45 -4.34 -0.03
CA GLY A 53 -10.32 -4.54 0.87
C GLY A 53 -9.05 -3.79 0.40
N PRO A 54 -8.38 -3.03 1.27
CA PRO A 54 -7.21 -2.25 0.89
C PRO A 54 -6.06 -3.15 0.45
N ARG A 55 -5.39 -2.76 -0.63
CA ARG A 55 -4.17 -3.40 -1.09
C ARG A 55 -2.98 -2.76 -0.38
N VAL A 56 -2.31 -3.55 0.46
CA VAL A 56 -1.06 -3.13 1.10
C VAL A 56 0.11 -3.71 0.30
N SER A 57 0.91 -2.83 -0.28
CA SER A 57 2.11 -3.20 -1.02
C SER A 57 3.35 -2.77 -0.25
N LEU A 58 4.28 -3.70 -0.07
CA LEU A 58 5.54 -3.48 0.64
C LEU A 58 6.54 -2.91 -0.37
N THR A 59 6.74 -1.59 -0.37
CA THR A 59 7.72 -0.98 -1.27
C THR A 59 9.14 -1.28 -0.79
N SER A 60 9.86 -2.10 -1.55
CA SER A 60 11.05 -1.53 -2.17
C SER A 60 10.63 -1.13 -3.58
N GLU A 61 10.82 0.13 -3.96
CA GLU A 61 10.53 0.62 -5.32
C GLU A 61 11.19 -0.26 -6.41
N ALA A 62 12.36 -0.82 -6.08
CA ALA A 62 13.09 -1.80 -6.89
C ALA A 62 12.31 -3.10 -7.19
N GLU A 63 11.53 -3.61 -6.24
CA GLU A 63 10.74 -4.84 -6.43
C GLU A 63 9.48 -4.56 -7.25
N ARG A 64 8.88 -3.37 -7.09
CA ARG A 64 7.76 -2.88 -7.91
C ARG A 64 8.18 -2.67 -9.36
N MET A 65 9.34 -2.05 -9.61
CA MET A 65 9.87 -1.86 -10.97
C MET A 65 10.21 -3.19 -11.66
N ARG A 66 10.78 -4.16 -10.93
CA ARG A 66 11.10 -5.49 -11.50
C ARG A 66 9.84 -6.28 -11.89
N ALA A 67 8.76 -6.16 -11.12
CA ALA A 67 7.48 -6.81 -11.40
C ALA A 67 6.75 -6.19 -12.61
N MET A 68 6.96 -4.90 -12.88
CA MET A 68 6.41 -4.20 -14.06
C MET A 68 7.29 -4.34 -15.32
N GLY A 69 8.31 -5.20 -15.29
CA GLY A 69 9.17 -5.47 -16.46
C GLY A 69 10.29 -4.45 -16.67
N ALA A 70 10.73 -3.74 -15.62
CA ALA A 70 11.93 -2.91 -15.74
C ALA A 70 13.14 -3.80 -16.10
N PRO A 71 13.85 -3.51 -17.21
CA PRO A 71 14.99 -4.29 -17.65
C PRO A 71 16.11 -4.25 -16.61
N GLU A 72 16.72 -5.40 -16.36
CA GLU A 72 17.87 -5.51 -15.47
C GLU A 72 19.06 -4.78 -16.12
N LEU A 73 19.57 -3.72 -15.47
CA LEU A 73 20.78 -3.04 -15.90
C LEU A 73 21.98 -3.98 -15.70
N PRO A 74 22.75 -4.31 -16.76
CA PRO A 74 23.95 -5.12 -16.62
C PRO A 74 24.99 -4.36 -15.78
N GLY A 75 25.35 -4.91 -14.61
CA GLY A 75 26.44 -4.39 -13.76
C GLY A 75 26.11 -4.16 -12.28
N MET A 76 24.86 -4.26 -11.84
CA MET A 76 24.52 -4.20 -10.41
C MET A 76 24.21 -5.60 -9.86
N PRO A 77 24.93 -6.08 -8.83
CA PRO A 77 24.65 -7.38 -8.24
C PRO A 77 23.25 -7.38 -7.61
N ALA A 78 22.41 -8.32 -8.03
CA ALA A 78 21.10 -8.52 -7.42
C ALA A 78 21.28 -8.78 -5.91
N PRO A 79 20.54 -8.08 -5.02
CA PRO A 79 20.57 -8.42 -3.60
C PRO A 79 20.06 -9.86 -3.46
N LYS A 80 20.90 -10.72 -2.87
CA LYS A 80 20.63 -12.15 -2.68
C LYS A 80 19.30 -12.31 -1.95
N LYS A 81 18.30 -12.91 -2.62
CA LYS A 81 17.11 -13.44 -1.97
C LYS A 81 17.56 -14.42 -0.89
N THR A 82 17.49 -14.04 0.38
CA THR A 82 17.59 -14.98 1.49
C THR A 82 16.32 -15.83 1.47
N GLY A 83 16.40 -16.96 0.76
CA GLY A 83 15.38 -17.98 0.77
C GLY A 83 15.14 -18.44 2.20
N LYS A 84 13.94 -18.18 2.70
CA LYS A 84 13.44 -18.75 3.96
C LYS A 84 13.17 -20.23 3.69
N LYS A 85 14.13 -21.10 4.05
CA LYS A 85 13.88 -22.53 4.26
C LYS A 85 13.22 -22.70 5.62
N GLN A 86 12.02 -23.26 5.66
CA GLN A 86 11.70 -24.56 6.26
C GLN A 86 10.22 -24.86 6.06
#